data_AF-A0AAV6MF07-F1
#
_entry.id   AF-A0AAV6MF07-F1
#
_cell.length_a   1.000
_cell.length_b   1.000
_cell.length_c   1.000
_cell.angle_alpha   90.00
_cell.angle_beta   90.00
_cell.angle_gamma   90.00
#
_symmetry.space_group_name_H-M   'P 1'
#
loop_
_entity.id
_entity.type
_entity.pdbx_description
1 polymer ?
#
loop_
_entity_poly.entity_id
_entity_poly.type
_entity_poly.pdbx_seq_one_letter_code
_entity_poly.pdbx_strand_id
1 'polypeptide(L)'
;MSTAMESTLFEAIQLSRKFGGLIFFDLNLPLPSWRSQDETREYIKKAWNEADIIEVSRQELEFLLDEEYYNNKRNYRPQYYAQTIEQTMNRRDYYHYTAEELPPLWHHRLKLLFVTDVPMQIHYYTPSFHGIHLRQDGFW
;
A
#
# COMPACT_ATOMS: atom_id res chain seq x y z
N MET A 1 16.57 -16.03 0.32
CA MET A 1 17.09 -14.65 0.14
C MET A 1 18.54 -14.64 0.56
N SER A 2 19.45 -14.02 -0.21
CA SER A 2 20.85 -13.86 0.21
C SER A 2 20.88 -12.97 1.44
N THR A 3 21.38 -13.48 2.56
CA THR A 3 21.50 -12.74 3.84
C THR A 3 22.30 -11.45 3.68
N ALA A 4 23.22 -11.40 2.71
CA ALA A 4 24.04 -10.22 2.42
C ALA A 4 23.25 -9.07 1.78
N MET A 5 22.23 -9.36 0.96
CA MET A 5 21.39 -8.30 0.37
C MET A 5 20.50 -7.65 1.43
N GLU A 6 19.91 -8.46 2.31
CA GLU A 6 19.12 -7.98 3.44
C GLU A 6 19.97 -7.10 4.36
N SER A 7 21.16 -7.56 4.77
CA SER A 7 22.04 -6.77 5.64
C SER A 7 22.47 -5.45 5.00
N THR A 8 22.87 -5.48 3.73
CA THR A 8 23.30 -4.28 2.99
C THR A 8 22.16 -3.25 2.88
N LEU A 9 20.93 -3.71 2.60
CA LEU A 9 19.75 -2.85 2.57
C LEU A 9 19.54 -2.13 3.90
N PHE A 10 19.58 -2.85 5.01
CA PHE A 10 19.37 -2.26 6.33
C PHE A 10 20.52 -1.35 6.77
N GLU A 11 21.77 -1.63 6.37
CA GLU A 11 22.88 -0.70 6.58
C GLU A 11 22.70 0.61 5.78
N ALA A 12 22.24 0.52 4.53
CA ALA A 12 21.95 1.70 3.71
C ALA A 12 20.81 2.54 4.30
N ILE A 13 19.76 1.88 4.79
CA ILE A 13 18.66 2.55 5.52
C ILE A 13 19.21 3.29 6.74
N GLN A 14 20.02 2.64 7.58
CA GLN A 14 20.62 3.27 8.76
C GLN A 14 21.47 4.50 8.39
N LEU A 15 22.27 4.39 7.33
CA LEU A 15 23.12 5.49 6.86
C LEU A 15 22.28 6.67 6.36
N SER A 16 21.25 6.41 5.55
CA SER A 16 20.32 7.44 5.07
C SER A 16 19.68 8.19 6.24
N ARG A 17 19.19 7.44 7.25
CA ARG A 17 18.57 8.01 8.45
C ARG A 17 19.56 8.85 9.27
N LYS A 18 20.82 8.41 9.40
CA LYS A 18 21.86 9.16 10.11
C LYS A 18 22.06 10.58 9.55
N PHE A 19 21.81 10.77 8.26
CA PHE A 19 21.89 12.06 7.58
C PHE A 19 20.54 12.75 7.38
N GLY A 20 19.48 12.31 8.08
CA GLY A 20 18.16 12.92 8.04
C GLY A 20 17.30 12.52 6.84
N GLY A 21 17.70 11.49 6.09
CA GLY A 21 16.92 10.93 4.99
C GLY A 21 15.61 10.31 5.46
N LEU A 22 14.56 10.44 4.64
CA LEU A 22 13.31 9.70 4.79
C LEU A 22 13.39 8.40 4.01
N ILE A 23 12.77 7.35 4.55
CA ILE A 23 12.71 6.04 3.89
C ILE A 23 11.36 5.91 3.18
N PHE A 24 11.40 5.72 1.87
CA PHE A 24 10.24 5.40 1.05
C PHE A 24 10.20 3.90 0.77
N PHE A 25 9.03 3.28 0.91
CA PHE A 25 8.83 1.86 0.63
C PHE A 25 7.60 1.67 -0.26
N ASP A 26 7.86 1.23 -1.50
CA ASP A 26 6.85 0.71 -2.41
C ASP A 26 6.76 -0.81 -2.22
N LEU A 27 5.58 -1.30 -1.84
CA LEU A 27 5.41 -2.71 -1.52
C LEU A 27 5.55 -3.61 -2.76
N ASN A 28 5.01 -3.18 -3.91
CA ASN A 28 5.07 -3.84 -5.22
C ASN A 28 5.09 -5.38 -5.16
N LEU A 29 4.11 -5.95 -4.48
CA LEU A 29 4.00 -7.36 -4.16
C LEU A 29 3.42 -8.14 -5.35
N PRO A 30 4.15 -9.13 -5.90
CA PRO A 30 3.59 -10.04 -6.90
C PRO A 30 2.68 -11.07 -6.21
N LEU A 31 1.45 -10.66 -5.89
CA LEU A 31 0.44 -11.43 -5.17
C LEU A 31 0.29 -12.92 -5.59
N PRO A 32 0.44 -13.32 -6.88
CA PRO A 32 0.31 -14.73 -7.28
C PRO A 32 1.49 -15.65 -6.92
N SER A 33 2.62 -15.12 -6.43
CA SER A 33 3.91 -15.85 -6.43
C SER A 33 4.36 -16.36 -5.06
N TRP A 34 3.62 -16.13 -3.98
CA TRP A 34 4.05 -16.44 -2.62
C TRP A 34 3.42 -17.72 -2.07
N ARG A 35 4.21 -18.48 -1.28
CA ARG A 35 3.82 -19.80 -0.77
C ARG A 35 2.82 -19.76 0.38
N SER A 36 2.83 -18.69 1.18
CA SER A 36 1.94 -18.46 2.32
C SER A 36 1.76 -16.97 2.59
N GLN A 37 0.54 -16.55 2.92
CA GLN A 37 0.24 -15.14 3.24
C GLN A 37 0.96 -14.67 4.51
N ASP A 38 1.01 -15.52 5.55
CA ASP A 38 1.66 -15.17 6.81
C ASP A 38 3.17 -15.00 6.65
N GLU A 39 3.80 -15.90 5.90
CA GLU A 39 5.23 -15.80 5.59
C GLU A 39 5.54 -14.50 4.84
N THR A 40 4.71 -14.14 3.86
CA THR A 40 4.83 -12.88 3.11
C THR A 40 4.69 -11.66 4.02
N ARG A 41 3.69 -11.64 4.91
CA ARG A 41 3.49 -10.54 5.87
C ARG A 41 4.69 -10.39 6.80
N GLU A 42 5.24 -11.49 7.31
CA GLU A 42 6.45 -11.46 8.16
C GLU A 42 7.68 -10.89 7.42
N TYR A 43 7.84 -11.22 6.13
CA TYR A 43 8.93 -10.65 5.33
C TYR A 43 8.76 -9.14 5.11
N ILE A 44 7.53 -8.69 4.82
CA ILE A 44 7.22 -7.27 4.60
C ILE A 44 7.46 -6.46 5.88
N LYS A 45 7.07 -6.99 7.05
CA LYS A 45 7.12 -6.30 8.34
C LYS A 45 8.46 -5.64 8.66
N LYS A 46 9.59 -6.27 8.30
CA LYS A 46 10.92 -5.71 8.61
C LYS A 46 11.19 -4.41 7.85
N ALA A 47 10.96 -4.40 6.54
CA ALA A 47 11.16 -3.21 5.70
C ALA A 47 10.06 -2.16 5.98
N TRP A 48 8.82 -2.62 6.16
CA TRP A 48 7.68 -1.79 6.51
C TRP A 48 7.98 -0.90 7.73
N ASN A 49 8.47 -1.50 8.82
CA ASN A 49 8.74 -0.78 10.07
C ASN A 49 9.89 0.26 10.00
N GLU A 50 10.67 0.27 8.92
CA GLU A 50 11.71 1.26 8.67
C GLU A 50 11.23 2.44 7.81
N ALA A 51 10.05 2.33 7.20
CA ALA A 51 9.54 3.33 6.27
C ALA A 51 8.99 4.59 6.98
N ASP A 52 9.22 5.75 6.38
CA ASP A 52 8.59 7.00 6.74
C ASP A 52 7.40 7.29 5.80
N ILE A 53 7.45 6.80 4.57
CA ILE A 53 6.44 6.96 3.53
C ILE A 53 6.25 5.60 2.86
N ILE A 54 4.99 5.20 2.68
CA ILE A 54 4.65 3.92 2.04
C ILE A 54 3.70 4.16 0.87
N GLU A 55 3.93 3.43 -0.22
CA GLU A 55 2.99 3.29 -1.33
C GLU A 55 2.50 1.84 -1.42
N VAL A 56 1.19 1.68 -1.53
CA VAL A 56 0.53 0.41 -1.82
C VAL A 56 -0.55 0.62 -2.86
N SER A 57 -0.83 -0.39 -3.67
CA SER A 57 -2.08 -0.48 -4.40
C SER A 57 -3.23 -0.81 -3.46
N ARG A 58 -4.46 -0.60 -3.93
CA ARG A 58 -5.67 -1.04 -3.22
C ARG A 58 -5.66 -2.53 -2.87
N GLN A 59 -5.19 -3.38 -3.79
CA GLN A 59 -5.17 -4.84 -3.59
C GLN A 59 -4.16 -5.24 -2.51
N GLU A 60 -3.00 -4.61 -2.50
CA GLU A 60 -2.00 -4.84 -1.47
C GLU A 60 -2.46 -4.36 -0.10
N LEU A 61 -3.16 -3.22 -0.03
CA LEU A 61 -3.78 -2.75 1.19
C LEU A 61 -4.77 -3.79 1.74
N GLU A 62 -5.65 -4.30 0.88
CA GLU A 62 -6.64 -5.33 1.25
C GLU A 62 -5.95 -6.64 1.69
N PHE A 63 -4.87 -7.04 1.03
CA PHE A 63 -4.03 -8.17 1.43
C PHE A 63 -3.44 -7.99 2.85
N LEU A 64 -2.97 -6.78 3.17
CA LEU A 64 -2.39 -6.46 4.48
C LEU A 64 -3.44 -6.39 5.61
N LEU A 65 -4.66 -5.93 5.30
CA LEU A 65 -5.74 -5.72 6.28
C LEU A 65 -6.61 -6.94 6.59
N ASP A 66 -6.30 -8.10 6.02
CA ASP A 66 -7.09 -9.35 6.02
C ASP A 66 -8.04 -9.48 4.82
N GLU A 67 -7.49 -10.04 3.74
CA GLU A 67 -8.16 -10.26 2.46
C GLU A 67 -9.47 -11.06 2.61
N GLU A 68 -9.54 -12.02 3.55
CA GLU A 68 -10.72 -12.88 3.72
C GLU A 68 -11.90 -12.10 4.31
N TYR A 69 -11.65 -11.22 5.28
CA TYR A 69 -12.65 -10.30 5.82
C TYR A 69 -13.21 -9.38 4.73
N TYR A 70 -12.35 -8.78 3.90
CA TYR A 70 -12.79 -7.85 2.85
C TYR A 70 -13.41 -8.56 1.64
N ASN A 71 -12.96 -9.76 1.29
CA ASN A 71 -13.59 -10.59 0.26
C ASN A 71 -15.02 -11.00 0.67
N ASN A 72 -15.20 -11.45 1.92
CA ASN A 72 -16.50 -11.85 2.46
C ASN A 72 -17.45 -10.66 2.67
N LYS A 73 -16.93 -9.49 3.05
CA LYS A 73 -17.72 -8.26 3.23
C LYS A 73 -18.27 -7.69 1.91
N ARG A 74 -17.69 -8.04 0.75
CA ARG A 74 -17.95 -7.32 -0.51
C ARG A 74 -18.70 -8.07 -1.61
N ASN A 75 -18.91 -9.39 -1.57
CA ASN A 75 -19.54 -10.12 -2.70
C ASN A 75 -18.97 -9.68 -4.07
N TYR A 76 -17.65 -9.49 -4.16
CA TYR A 76 -17.00 -8.79 -5.27
C TYR A 76 -16.53 -9.75 -6.38
N ARG A 77 -16.59 -9.31 -7.64
CA ARG A 77 -15.87 -9.92 -8.76
C ARG A 77 -14.71 -9.00 -9.15
N PRO A 78 -13.45 -9.43 -9.02
CA PRO A 78 -12.30 -8.65 -9.47
C PRO A 78 -12.40 -8.29 -10.96
N GLN A 79 -12.44 -7.00 -11.27
CA GLN A 79 -12.50 -6.50 -12.66
C GLN A 79 -11.33 -5.55 -12.93
N TYR A 80 -10.21 -6.18 -13.30
CA TYR A 80 -8.88 -5.59 -13.42
C TYR A 80 -8.68 -4.60 -14.58
N TYR A 81 -9.68 -4.35 -15.42
CA TYR A 81 -9.54 -3.47 -16.58
C TYR A 81 -10.78 -2.58 -16.75
N ALA A 82 -10.65 -1.26 -16.54
CA ALA A 82 -11.52 -0.27 -17.18
C ALA A 82 -10.85 0.14 -18.48
N GLN A 83 -11.53 0.02 -19.61
CA GLN A 83 -11.00 0.50 -20.88
C GLN A 83 -11.27 2.00 -21.07
N THR A 84 -12.20 2.59 -20.29
CA THR A 84 -12.55 4.02 -20.40
C THR A 84 -12.73 4.71 -19.03
N ILE A 85 -12.55 6.04 -19.03
CA ILE A 85 -12.82 6.93 -17.88
C ILE A 85 -14.29 6.85 -17.45
N GLU A 86 -15.22 6.78 -18.41
CA GLU A 86 -16.65 6.68 -18.14
C GLU A 86 -17.05 5.35 -17.48
N GLN A 87 -16.40 4.24 -17.85
CA GLN A 87 -16.54 2.97 -17.15
C GLN A 87 -16.02 3.06 -15.72
N THR A 88 -15.00 3.89 -15.46
CA THR A 88 -14.48 4.15 -14.12
C THR A 88 -15.42 5.04 -13.30
N MET A 89 -15.99 6.08 -13.91
CA MET A 89 -16.89 7.04 -13.25
C MET A 89 -18.26 6.46 -12.90
N ASN A 90 -18.72 5.44 -13.63
CA ASN A 90 -19.97 4.73 -13.32
C ASN A 90 -19.79 3.55 -12.33
N ARG A 91 -18.55 3.24 -11.91
CA ARG A 91 -18.27 2.17 -10.94
C ARG A 91 -18.56 2.68 -9.53
N ARG A 92 -19.56 2.10 -8.88
CA ARG A 92 -20.04 2.48 -7.55
C ARG A 92 -19.14 2.04 -6.38
N ASP A 93 -18.02 1.38 -6.66
CA ASP A 93 -17.16 0.76 -5.63
C ASP A 93 -16.04 1.70 -5.13
N TYR A 94 -16.38 2.98 -4.98
CA TYR A 94 -15.54 4.00 -4.34
C TYR A 94 -15.48 3.74 -2.84
N TYR A 95 -14.49 2.97 -2.40
CA TYR A 95 -14.26 2.75 -0.97
C TYR A 95 -13.06 3.57 -0.52
N HIS A 96 -13.35 4.67 0.18
CA HIS A 96 -12.34 5.37 0.94
C HIS A 96 -12.23 4.70 2.31
N TYR A 97 -11.09 4.07 2.58
CA TYR A 97 -10.82 3.48 3.88
C TYR A 97 -10.85 4.58 4.94
N THR A 98 -11.52 4.33 6.04
CA THR A 98 -11.50 5.25 7.18
C THR A 98 -10.20 5.09 7.94
N ALA A 99 -9.76 6.14 8.65
CA ALA A 99 -8.58 6.06 9.50
C ALA A 99 -8.70 4.95 10.58
N GLU A 100 -9.92 4.55 10.94
CA GLU A 100 -10.23 3.49 11.90
C GLU A 100 -9.98 2.07 11.34
N GLU A 101 -9.92 1.90 10.02
CA GLU A 101 -9.63 0.61 9.37
C GLU A 101 -8.13 0.37 9.15
N LEU A 102 -7.33 1.43 9.19
CA LEU A 102 -5.88 1.39 9.01
C LEU A 102 -5.01 1.26 10.28
N PRO A 103 -5.51 1.20 11.54
CA PRO A 103 -4.66 1.07 12.74
C PRO A 103 -3.60 -0.02 12.65
N PRO A 104 -3.87 -1.23 12.09
CA PRO A 104 -2.87 -2.29 12.02
C PRO A 104 -1.62 -1.95 11.19
N LEU A 105 -1.71 -0.95 10.29
CA LEU A 105 -0.66 -0.61 9.35
C LEU A 105 0.30 0.47 9.87
N TRP A 106 -0.11 1.21 10.90
CA TRP A 106 0.68 2.29 11.46
C TRP A 106 1.79 1.79 12.37
N HIS A 107 2.96 2.42 12.27
CA HIS A 107 4.04 2.32 13.24
C HIS A 107 4.57 3.72 13.54
N HIS A 108 5.40 3.85 14.59
CA HIS A 108 5.82 5.16 15.14
C HIS A 108 6.60 6.07 14.18
N ARG A 109 7.07 5.54 13.04
CA ARG A 109 7.82 6.31 12.02
C ARG A 109 6.99 6.66 10.80
N LEU A 110 5.89 5.94 10.53
CA LEU A 110 5.11 6.14 9.32
C LEU A 110 4.43 7.50 9.38
N LYS A 111 4.74 8.36 8.41
CA LYS A 111 4.19 9.71 8.29
C LYS A 111 3.08 9.77 7.26
N LEU A 112 3.19 8.95 6.21
CA LEU A 112 2.33 9.02 5.04
C LEU A 112 2.17 7.66 4.38
N LEU A 113 0.92 7.25 4.17
CA LEU A 113 0.54 6.07 3.40
C LEU A 113 -0.25 6.51 2.17
N PHE A 114 0.25 6.18 0.99
CA PHE A 114 -0.46 6.36 -0.28
C PHE A 114 -1.08 5.05 -0.71
N VAL A 115 -2.36 5.11 -1.11
CA VAL A 115 -3.05 4.02 -1.75
C VAL A 115 -3.36 4.43 -3.18
N THR A 116 -2.73 3.77 -4.13
CA THR A 116 -2.96 3.98 -5.56
C THR A 116 -4.12 3.10 -6.02
N ASP A 117 -5.23 3.73 -6.43
CA ASP A 117 -6.38 3.03 -7.01
C ASP A 117 -6.47 3.37 -8.50
N VAL A 118 -6.18 2.38 -9.33
CA VAL A 118 -6.25 2.51 -10.79
C VAL A 118 -7.73 2.70 -11.17
N PRO A 119 -8.09 3.73 -11.95
CA PRO A 119 -7.24 4.56 -12.82
C PRO A 119 -7.14 6.05 -12.46
N MET A 120 -7.75 6.55 -11.38
CA MET A 120 -7.94 8.02 -11.26
C MET A 120 -7.79 8.62 -9.85
N GLN A 121 -7.57 7.83 -8.79
CA GLN A 121 -7.54 8.38 -7.43
C GLN A 121 -6.32 7.93 -6.65
N ILE A 122 -5.68 8.89 -5.98
CA ILE A 122 -4.67 8.63 -4.96
C ILE A 122 -5.32 8.96 -3.63
N HIS A 123 -5.45 7.95 -2.78
CA HIS A 123 -5.83 8.16 -1.40
C HIS A 123 -4.55 8.35 -0.59
N TYR A 124 -4.56 9.29 0.34
CA TYR A 124 -3.44 9.51 1.23
C TYR A 124 -3.92 9.59 2.66
N TYR A 125 -3.12 8.99 3.55
CA TYR A 125 -3.42 8.91 4.97
C TYR A 125 -2.20 9.37 5.76
N THR A 126 -2.46 10.15 6.79
CA THR A 126 -1.51 10.49 7.86
C THR A 126 -2.16 10.13 9.20
N PRO A 127 -1.40 10.15 10.32
CA PRO A 127 -1.99 9.90 11.64
C PRO A 127 -3.11 10.87 12.06
N SER A 128 -3.17 12.08 11.47
CA SER A 128 -4.10 13.14 11.90
C SER A 128 -5.09 13.61 10.82
N PHE A 129 -4.85 13.29 9.55
CA PHE A 129 -5.76 13.62 8.45
C PHE A 129 -5.58 12.66 7.27
N HIS A 130 -6.59 12.58 6.42
CA HIS A 130 -6.57 11.79 5.21
C HIS A 130 -7.37 12.49 4.11
N GLY A 131 -7.17 12.07 2.87
CA GLY A 131 -7.87 12.67 1.74
C GLY A 131 -7.73 11.85 0.46
N ILE A 132 -8.36 12.39 -0.58
CA ILE A 132 -8.38 11.81 -1.93
C ILE A 132 -7.96 12.91 -2.89
N HIS A 133 -7.04 12.59 -3.80
CA HIS A 133 -6.74 13.43 -4.94
C HIS A 133 -7.18 12.73 -6.23
N LEU A 134 -8.00 13.42 -7.02
CA LEU A 134 -8.39 12.98 -8.35
C LEU A 134 -7.28 13.35 -9.33
N ARG A 135 -6.80 12.36 -10.07
CA ARG A 135 -5.85 12.56 -11.15
C ARG A 135 -6.60 13.26 -12.31
N GLN A 136 -6.38 14.55 -12.49
CA GLN A 136 -6.82 15.25 -13.69
C GLN A 136 -5.93 14.81 -14.87
N ASP A 137 -6.59 14.31 -15.91
CA ASP A 137 -6.07 14.01 -17.25
C ASP A 137 -4.89 13.03 -17.33
N GLY A 138 -5.19 11.84 -17.86
CA GLY A 138 -4.28 10.70 -17.85
C GLY A 138 -3.10 10.86 -18.79
N PHE A 139 -1.97 11.34 -18.29
CA PHE A 139 -0.61 10.99 -18.77
C PHE A 139 0.39 11.15 -17.60
N TRP A 140 1.44 10.33 -17.60
CA TRP A 140 2.79 10.71 -17.13
C TRP A 140 3.68 10.70 -18.37
#